data_AF-A0A820I5H3-F1
#
_entry.id   AF-A0A820I5H3-F1
#
_cell.length_a   1.000
_cell.length_b   1.000
_cell.length_c   1.000
_cell.angle_alpha   90.00
_cell.angle_beta   90.00
_cell.angle_gamma   90.00
#
_symmetry.space_group_name_H-M   'P 1'
#
loop_
_entity.id
_entity.type
_entity.pdbx_description
1 polymer ?
#
loop_
_entity_poly.entity_id
_entity_poly.type
_entity_poly.pdbx_seq_one_letter_code
_entity_poly.pdbx_strand_id
1 'polypeptide(L)'
;MPNATFSYVKYPDSFRATLIQLTNEAYNTFLSAHSNMNEIQLNMQQIPGHVKTALKLLATAPFPLLEKLLPLSLNNIERIGMECSNLSSITHNKFADVQLLIE
;
A
#
# COMPACT_ATOMS: atom_id res chain seq x y z
N MET A 1 -12.67 5.63 -35.86
CA MET A 1 -13.29 5.92 -34.56
C MET A 1 -13.22 7.43 -34.36
N PRO A 2 -14.34 8.17 -34.39
CA PRO A 2 -14.32 9.62 -34.23
C PRO A 2 -14.11 9.98 -32.75
N ASN A 3 -13.07 10.76 -32.48
CA ASN A 3 -12.80 11.56 -31.27
C ASN A 3 -12.76 10.85 -29.91
N ALA A 4 -11.97 9.78 -29.77
CA ALA A 4 -11.46 9.42 -28.44
C ALA A 4 -10.34 10.41 -28.07
N THR A 5 -10.67 11.48 -27.36
CA THR A 5 -9.68 12.38 -26.75
C THR A 5 -9.19 11.75 -25.45
N PHE A 6 -8.04 11.08 -25.51
CA PHE A 6 -7.30 10.64 -24.33
C PHE A 6 -6.84 11.87 -23.55
N SER A 7 -7.57 12.23 -22.48
CA SER A 7 -7.36 13.48 -21.75
C SER A 7 -6.07 13.50 -20.93
N TYR A 8 -5.49 12.33 -20.66
CA TYR A 8 -4.31 12.14 -19.81
C TYR A 8 -3.04 11.77 -20.60
N VAL A 9 -3.16 11.50 -21.91
CA VAL A 9 -2.01 11.26 -22.79
C VAL A 9 -1.36 12.59 -23.15
N LYS A 10 -0.05 12.70 -22.92
CA LYS A 10 0.72 13.96 -23.12
C LYS A 10 1.06 14.21 -24.59
N TYR A 11 1.17 13.16 -25.39
CA TYR A 11 1.62 13.24 -26.78
C TYR A 11 0.70 12.48 -27.75
N PRO A 12 -0.59 12.84 -27.82
CA PRO A 12 -1.59 12.07 -28.58
C PRO A 12 -1.28 12.01 -30.08
N ASP A 13 -0.60 13.01 -30.62
CA ASP A 13 -0.27 13.10 -32.06
C ASP A 13 0.89 12.18 -32.49
N SER A 14 1.58 11.55 -31.52
CA SER A 14 2.69 10.65 -31.79
C SER A 14 2.47 9.31 -31.11
N PHE A 15 2.15 8.30 -31.91
CA PHE A 15 1.98 6.92 -31.45
C PHE A 15 3.21 6.43 -30.68
N ARG A 16 4.41 6.70 -31.20
CA ARG A 16 5.67 6.34 -30.52
C ARG A 16 5.79 7.01 -29.16
N ALA A 17 5.50 8.31 -29.06
CA ALA A 17 5.62 9.04 -27.80
C ALA A 17 4.57 8.58 -26.77
N THR A 18 3.34 8.32 -27.22
CA THR A 18 2.26 7.75 -26.39
C THR A 18 2.64 6.37 -25.85
N LEU A 19 3.20 5.49 -26.68
CA LEU A 19 3.68 4.18 -26.24
C LEU A 19 4.81 4.28 -25.21
N ILE A 20 5.75 5.21 -25.40
CA ILE A 20 6.84 5.43 -24.43
C ILE A 20 6.27 5.96 -23.10
N GLN A 21 5.30 6.88 -23.15
CA GLN A 21 4.63 7.37 -21.94
C GLN A 21 3.96 6.22 -21.18
N LEU A 22 3.12 5.44 -21.86
CA LEU A 22 2.38 4.35 -21.24
C LEU A 22 3.32 3.29 -20.64
N THR A 23 4.33 2.87 -21.40
CA THR A 23 5.28 1.83 -20.93
C THR A 23 6.09 2.31 -19.73
N ASN A 24 6.51 3.58 -19.73
CA ASN A 24 7.23 4.15 -18.59
C ASN A 24 6.35 4.27 -17.34
N GLU A 25 5.10 4.75 -17.48
CA GLU A 25 4.16 4.86 -16.35
C GLU A 25 3.79 3.49 -15.79
N ALA A 26 3.53 2.51 -16.67
CA ALA A 26 3.28 1.14 -16.28
C ALA A 26 4.48 0.54 -15.54
N TYR A 27 5.70 0.71 -16.06
CA TYR A 27 6.92 0.22 -15.41
C TYR A 27 7.09 0.80 -14.00
N ASN A 28 6.96 2.12 -13.85
CA ASN A 28 7.07 2.80 -12.55
C ASN A 28 5.99 2.32 -11.57
N THR A 29 4.77 2.11 -12.06
CA THR A 29 3.66 1.60 -11.26
C THR A 29 3.91 0.18 -10.78
N PHE A 30 4.35 -0.73 -11.66
CA PHE A 30 4.68 -2.10 -11.26
C PHE A 30 5.84 -2.15 -10.27
N LEU A 31 6.88 -1.35 -10.47
CA LEU A 31 8.02 -1.28 -9.54
C LEU A 31 7.58 -0.76 -8.17
N SER A 32 6.78 0.31 -8.14
CA SER A 32 6.24 0.85 -6.88
C SER A 32 5.32 -0.15 -6.19
N ALA A 33 4.47 -0.83 -6.94
CA ALA A 33 3.56 -1.83 -6.40
C ALA A 33 4.34 -3.00 -5.79
N HIS A 34 5.39 -3.48 -6.45
CA HIS A 34 6.26 -4.53 -5.93
C HIS A 34 6.89 -4.13 -4.59
N SER A 35 7.47 -2.92 -4.52
CA SER A 35 8.07 -2.41 -3.28
C SER A 35 7.03 -2.28 -2.16
N ASN A 36 5.89 -1.65 -2.43
CA ASN A 36 4.84 -1.44 -1.45
C ASN A 36 4.25 -2.77 -0.94
N MET A 37 4.02 -3.74 -1.83
CA MET A 37 3.51 -5.06 -1.45
C MET A 37 4.53 -5.84 -0.61
N ASN A 38 5.82 -5.72 -0.90
CA ASN A 38 6.88 -6.30 -0.08
C ASN A 38 6.92 -5.67 1.33
N GLU A 39 6.79 -4.34 1.43
CA GLU A 39 6.69 -3.66 2.73
C GLU A 39 5.45 -4.08 3.52
N ILE A 40 4.28 -4.17 2.87
CA ILE A 40 3.05 -4.70 3.48
C ILE A 40 3.31 -6.10 4.03
N GLN A 41 3.93 -6.98 3.26
CA GLN A 41 4.23 -8.34 3.69
C GLN A 41 5.12 -8.35 4.95
N LEU A 42 6.22 -7.57 4.95
CA LEU A 42 7.14 -7.48 6.08
C LEU A 42 6.46 -6.90 7.34
N ASN A 43 5.62 -5.89 7.17
CA ASN A 43 4.86 -5.27 8.25
C ASN A 43 3.84 -6.26 8.85
N MET A 44 3.05 -6.92 8.00
CA MET A 44 2.05 -7.91 8.44
C MET A 44 2.67 -9.10 9.17
N GLN A 45 3.90 -9.50 8.83
CA GLN A 45 4.64 -10.56 9.53
C GLN A 45 4.89 -10.25 11.01
N GLN A 46 4.87 -8.98 11.42
CA GLN A 46 5.09 -8.57 12.81
C GLN A 46 3.82 -8.72 13.67
N ILE A 47 2.63 -8.63 13.08
CA ILE A 47 1.34 -8.64 13.80
C ILE A 47 1.20 -9.88 14.71
N PRO A 48 1.45 -11.12 14.25
CA PRO A 48 1.34 -12.30 15.12
C PRO A 48 2.19 -12.21 16.39
N GLY A 49 3.36 -11.56 16.32
CA GLY A 49 4.22 -11.34 17.49
C GLY A 49 3.59 -10.40 18.53
N HIS A 50 3.01 -9.29 18.06
CA HIS A 50 2.29 -8.35 18.92
C HIS A 50 1.02 -8.97 19.52
N VAL A 51 0.25 -9.74 18.72
CA VAL A 51 -0.94 -10.46 19.20
C VAL A 51 -0.55 -11.47 20.29
N LYS A 52 0.50 -12.27 20.07
CA LYS A 52 1.00 -13.22 21.06
C LYS A 52 1.42 -12.53 22.35
N THR A 53 2.01 -11.34 22.25
CA THR A 53 2.42 -10.53 23.41
C THR A 53 1.20 -10.02 24.18
N ALA A 54 0.21 -9.46 23.49
CA ALA A 54 -1.04 -9.00 24.09
C ALA A 54 -1.78 -10.14 24.81
N LEU A 55 -1.89 -11.32 24.19
CA LEU A 55 -2.52 -12.49 24.79
C LEU A 55 -1.79 -12.98 26.06
N LYS A 56 -0.45 -12.99 26.03
CA LYS A 56 0.35 -13.32 27.22
C LYS A 56 0.12 -12.33 28.35
N LEU A 57 0.10 -11.03 28.05
CA LEU A 57 -0.17 -9.99 29.05
C LEU A 57 -1.54 -10.21 29.69
N LEU A 58 -2.59 -10.43 28.89
CA LEU A 58 -3.94 -10.70 29.39
C LEU A 58 -4.01 -11.96 30.28
N ALA A 59 -3.24 -13.00 29.96
CA ALA A 59 -3.27 -14.25 30.69
C ALA A 59 -2.48 -14.22 32.01
N THR A 60 -1.36 -13.48 32.07
CA THR A 60 -0.38 -13.64 33.17
C THR A 60 0.05 -12.35 33.85
N ALA A 61 -0.20 -11.16 33.27
CA ALA A 61 0.35 -9.92 33.82
C ALA A 61 -0.50 -9.39 34.98
N PRO A 62 0.12 -8.88 36.05
CA PRO A 62 -0.60 -8.16 37.09
C PRO A 62 -1.18 -6.85 36.54
N PHE A 63 -2.30 -6.41 37.12
CA PHE A 63 -3.08 -5.27 36.61
C PHE A 63 -2.25 -4.01 36.28
N PRO A 64 -1.31 -3.53 37.13
CA PRO A 64 -0.53 -2.34 36.82
C PRO A 64 0.40 -2.48 35.60
N LEU A 65 0.84 -3.70 35.31
CA LEU A 65 1.67 -3.99 34.14
C LEU A 65 0.81 -4.13 32.89
N LEU A 66 -0.36 -4.78 33.03
CA LEU A 66 -1.34 -4.95 31.97
C LEU A 66 -1.80 -3.59 31.42
N GLU A 67 -2.17 -2.67 32.32
CA GLU A 67 -2.64 -1.32 31.99
C GLU A 67 -1.62 -0.53 31.16
N LYS A 68 -0.31 -0.75 31.41
CA LYS A 68 0.76 -0.06 30.70
C LYS A 68 1.15 -0.73 29.38
N LEU A 69 1.25 -2.06 29.34
CA LEU A 69 1.86 -2.78 28.22
C LEU A 69 0.86 -3.27 27.17
N LEU A 70 -0.39 -3.52 27.55
CA LEU A 70 -1.42 -3.96 26.61
C LEU A 70 -1.71 -2.89 25.54
N PRO A 71 -1.92 -1.61 25.88
CA PRO A 71 -2.14 -0.56 24.88
C PRO A 71 -0.96 -0.43 23.91
N LEU A 72 0.28 -0.57 24.39
CA LEU A 72 1.46 -0.53 23.52
C LEU A 72 1.45 -1.66 22.48
N SER A 73 1.05 -2.87 22.87
CA SER A 73 0.96 -3.99 21.93
C SER A 73 -0.14 -3.76 20.89
N LEU A 74 -1.29 -3.22 21.30
CA LEU A 74 -2.42 -2.93 20.41
C LEU A 74 -2.12 -1.75 19.47
N ASN A 75 -1.52 -0.68 19.96
CA ASN A 75 -1.13 0.48 19.16
C ASN A 75 -0.10 0.11 18.08
N ASN A 76 0.80 -0.85 18.36
CA ASN A 76 1.71 -1.36 17.34
C ASN A 76 0.96 -2.10 16.22
N ILE A 77 -0.05 -2.90 16.56
CA ILE A 77 -0.90 -3.59 15.56
C ILE A 77 -1.68 -2.56 14.74
N GLU A 78 -2.28 -1.58 15.39
CA GLU A 78 -3.01 -0.49 14.74
C GLU A 78 -2.10 0.29 13.78
N ARG A 79 -0.92 0.72 14.24
CA ARG A 79 0.07 1.43 13.42
C ARG A 79 0.44 0.63 12.18
N ILE A 80 0.77 -0.66 12.34
CA ILE A 80 1.09 -1.56 11.23
C ILE A 80 -0.09 -1.63 10.26
N GLY A 81 -1.32 -1.77 10.76
CA GLY A 81 -2.53 -1.81 9.94
C GLY A 81 -2.73 -0.53 9.12
N MET A 82 -2.54 0.63 9.74
CA MET A 82 -2.61 1.93 9.06
C MET A 82 -1.55 2.08 7.98
N GLU A 83 -0.29 1.70 8.28
CA GLU A 83 0.81 1.74 7.30
C GLU A 83 0.52 0.84 6.10
N CYS A 84 0.08 -0.41 6.33
CA CYS A 84 -0.29 -1.33 5.26
C CYS A 84 -1.47 -0.82 4.42
N SER A 85 -2.48 -0.22 5.07
CA SER A 85 -3.62 0.38 4.38
C SER A 85 -3.20 1.55 3.50
N ASN A 86 -2.32 2.42 4.00
CA ASN A 86 -1.78 3.54 3.23
C ASN A 86 -0.98 3.07 2.00
N LEU A 87 -0.07 2.12 2.17
CA LEU A 87 0.71 1.52 1.06
C LEU A 87 -0.20 0.85 0.01
N SER A 88 -1.26 0.18 0.46
CA SER A 88 -2.26 -0.41 -0.42
C SER A 88 -3.02 0.66 -1.22
N SER A 89 -3.43 1.76 -0.58
CA SER A 89 -4.09 2.88 -1.25
C SER A 89 -3.18 3.56 -2.27
N ILE A 90 -1.91 3.81 -1.93
CA ILE A 90 -0.92 4.36 -2.86
C ILE A 90 -0.78 3.46 -4.08
N THR A 91 -0.69 2.14 -3.87
CA THR A 91 -0.58 1.16 -4.96
C THR A 91 -1.81 1.20 -5.86
N HIS A 92 -3.02 1.19 -5.28
CA HIS A 92 -4.27 1.27 -6.02
C HIS A 92 -4.35 2.54 -6.87
N ASN A 93 -4.06 3.70 -6.27
CA ASN A 93 -4.15 4.99 -6.96
C ASN A 93 -3.18 5.07 -8.15
N LYS A 94 -1.95 4.55 -8.03
CA LYS A 94 -1.01 4.52 -9.16
C LYS A 94 -1.49 3.66 -10.33
N PHE A 95 -2.13 2.52 -10.04
CA PHE A 95 -2.74 1.71 -11.10
C PHE A 95 -3.93 2.43 -11.74
N ALA A 96 -4.75 3.14 -10.95
CA ALA A 96 -5.82 3.96 -11.48
C ALA A 96 -5.28 5.09 -12.40
N ASP A 97 -4.17 5.72 -12.04
CA ASP A 97 -3.52 6.73 -12.88
C ASP A 97 -3.06 6.17 -14.24
N VAL A 98 -2.53 4.94 -14.27
CA VAL A 98 -2.16 4.25 -15.53
C VAL A 98 -3.41 3.90 -16.34
N GLN A 99 -4.49 3.47 -15.69
CA GLN A 99 -5.75 3.14 -16.34
C GLN A 99 -6.34 4.36 -17.06
N LEU A 100 -6.26 5.55 -16.44
CA LEU A 100 -6.67 6.82 -17.07
C LEU A 100 -5.88 7.18 -18.34
N LEU A 101 -4.72 6.57 -18.60
CA LEU A 101 -3.96 6.80 -19.84
C LEU A 101 -4.52 6.03 -21.05
N ILE A 102 -5.33 5.00 -20.82
CA ILE A 102 -5.82 4.08 -21.85
C ILE A 102 -7.35 4.07 -22.00
N GLU A 103 -8.06 4.76 -21.10
CA GLU A 103 -9.51 5.03 -21.14
C GLU A 103 -9.81 6.39 -21.79
#